data_AF-A0A6I7PWA3-F1
#
_entry.id   AF-A0A6I7PWA3-F1
#
_cell.length_a   1.000
_cell.length_b   1.000
_cell.length_c   1.000
_cell.angle_alpha   90.00
_cell.angle_beta   90.00
_cell.angle_gamma   90.00
#
_symmetry.space_group_name_H-M   'P 1'
#
loop_
_entity.id
_entity.type
_entity.pdbx_description
1 polymer ?
#
loop_
_entity_poly.entity_id
_entity_poly.type
_entity_poly.pdbx_seq_one_letter_code
_entity_poly.pdbx_strand_id
1 'polypeptide(L)'
;MNSTRQADQCLDRFAHIVRRGVAVLLAGVCAFASSAAELQWVHPGAGVFQVGANWQGGVAPGSPDTALFAQPMTHSVTLQANAVNNAMRARSGDVTLQLDGRTLSLQNFFASLFVADTPGSVSKLRLRNGAVQSFTAYAGDASHADATIDVGQGAVWTNTFDVRLANAADSNGLLRVRQGGVVNAQRDVMLGVQRDALGRVIVEGNGSLLSIGRDLNLGYLGDADVTVRNKGRVTALNLYAGRSSTSSGLFLVEGLGTTASFVFRLALGSGFLGDGAFIARDRAHVSCVFGILAEFEQSDALATIEGGAVWDIADVLMVGYKSRGTMLVRDEGRVHSRYCNVGFTYAGGDGKVIITDPGSRWVNQEFLRIGLHATGPGVVRVEHGAEIVSETVTVGAWGELAGDGVVRADVTNAGLVTPGARAADGQSIDVGTLHVDGSFTQESGGRLVVEVGGYAPGSGHDVLQVSGHAALGGVLEVRLRDGFDPPMGAIFKVIGASSMSGAPSQTVFPSLSGGRFFLLYSDGASLYLAVLQGLQPPPGPPPAPIPLPEGFETPPVPFVDAYAESSCEEDHARARERAEAARRAAATALLAAWLDSLAQGE
;
A
#
# COMPACT_ATOMS: atom_id res chain seq x y z
N MET A 1 -73.75 45.99 -33.78
CA MET A 1 -73.31 45.40 -35.07
C MET A 1 -71.99 45.96 -35.63
N ASN A 2 -71.19 46.74 -34.88
CA ASN A 2 -69.88 47.24 -35.37
C ASN A 2 -68.65 46.74 -34.60
N SER A 3 -68.78 46.03 -33.47
CA SER A 3 -67.61 45.50 -32.74
C SER A 3 -67.21 44.08 -33.14
N THR A 4 -68.11 43.30 -33.74
CA THR A 4 -67.83 41.91 -34.15
C THR A 4 -67.11 41.80 -35.50
N ARG A 5 -67.32 42.73 -36.44
CA ARG A 5 -66.61 42.73 -37.74
C ARG A 5 -65.12 43.12 -37.66
N GLN A 6 -64.73 43.85 -36.60
CA GLN A 6 -63.35 44.32 -36.44
C GLN A 6 -62.45 43.25 -35.78
N ALA A 7 -63.03 42.34 -34.99
CA ALA A 7 -62.32 41.21 -34.41
C ALA A 7 -62.01 40.12 -35.46
N ASP A 8 -62.96 39.81 -36.35
CA ASP A 8 -62.77 38.79 -37.39
C ASP A 8 -61.71 39.19 -38.43
N GLN A 9 -61.59 40.48 -38.76
CA GLN A 9 -60.56 40.97 -39.69
C GLN A 9 -59.14 40.97 -39.09
N CYS A 10 -59.00 41.00 -37.77
CA CYS A 10 -57.70 40.87 -37.09
C CYS A 10 -57.25 39.41 -36.98
N LEU A 11 -58.18 38.46 -36.78
CA LEU A 11 -57.87 37.02 -36.71
C LEU A 11 -57.44 36.44 -38.07
N ASP A 12 -58.05 36.85 -39.18
CA ASP A 12 -57.68 36.35 -40.51
C ASP A 12 -56.31 36.85 -40.98
N ARG A 13 -55.92 38.09 -40.63
CA ARG A 13 -54.56 38.60 -40.92
C ARG A 13 -53.50 37.90 -40.08
N PHE A 14 -53.81 37.50 -38.85
CA PHE A 14 -52.90 36.74 -38.00
C PHE A 14 -52.73 35.29 -38.51
N ALA A 15 -53.82 34.64 -38.94
CA ALA A 15 -53.78 33.29 -39.52
C ALA A 15 -52.96 33.21 -40.83
N HIS A 16 -52.98 34.27 -41.65
CA HIS A 16 -52.22 34.31 -42.90
C HIS A 16 -50.71 34.55 -42.70
N ILE A 17 -50.32 35.31 -41.66
CA ILE A 17 -48.91 35.52 -41.26
C ILE A 17 -48.34 34.27 -40.60
N VAL A 18 -49.12 33.58 -39.76
CA VAL A 18 -48.71 32.31 -39.13
C VAL A 18 -48.56 31.20 -40.17
N ARG A 19 -49.45 31.09 -41.18
CA ARG A 19 -49.30 30.08 -42.26
C ARG A 19 -48.08 30.32 -43.17
N ARG A 20 -47.66 31.58 -43.39
CA ARG A 20 -46.43 31.89 -44.15
C ARG A 20 -45.16 31.80 -43.30
N GLY A 21 -45.23 32.10 -41.99
CA GLY A 21 -44.12 31.91 -41.05
C GLY A 21 -43.79 30.43 -40.79
N VAL A 22 -44.82 29.58 -40.70
CA VAL A 22 -44.65 28.12 -40.48
C VAL A 22 -44.10 27.42 -41.74
N ALA A 23 -44.42 27.89 -42.94
CA ALA A 23 -43.86 27.34 -44.18
C ALA A 23 -42.37 27.70 -44.40
N VAL A 24 -41.90 28.82 -43.86
CA VAL A 24 -40.48 29.22 -43.92
C VAL A 24 -39.65 28.59 -42.78
N LEU A 25 -40.26 28.26 -41.65
CA LEU A 25 -39.62 27.50 -40.57
C LEU A 25 -39.51 25.99 -40.83
N LEU A 26 -40.36 25.41 -41.71
CA LEU A 26 -40.29 23.99 -42.09
C LEU A 26 -39.36 23.70 -43.28
N ALA A 27 -38.89 24.71 -44.02
CA ALA A 27 -37.91 24.54 -45.09
C ALA A 27 -36.47 24.93 -44.68
N GLY A 28 -36.30 25.62 -43.53
CA GLY A 28 -35.01 26.12 -43.03
C GLY A 28 -34.38 25.30 -41.90
N VAL A 29 -35.07 24.27 -41.39
CA VAL A 29 -34.55 23.35 -40.37
C VAL A 29 -34.66 21.90 -40.87
N CYS A 30 -34.10 21.67 -42.06
CA CYS A 30 -33.39 20.43 -42.33
C CYS A 30 -31.89 20.71 -42.18
N ALA A 31 -31.49 21.35 -41.07
CA ALA A 31 -30.18 21.03 -40.52
C ALA A 31 -30.30 19.56 -40.16
N PHE A 32 -29.67 18.69 -40.97
CA PHE A 32 -29.53 17.28 -40.66
C PHE A 32 -29.14 17.21 -39.18
N ALA A 33 -30.05 16.76 -38.32
CA ALA A 33 -29.63 16.13 -37.09
C ALA A 33 -28.85 14.91 -37.58
N SER A 34 -27.54 15.06 -37.75
CA SER A 34 -26.67 13.94 -38.08
C SER A 34 -26.88 12.95 -36.94
N SER A 35 -27.54 11.84 -37.26
CA SER A 35 -27.70 10.74 -36.31
C SER A 35 -26.32 10.36 -35.83
N ALA A 36 -26.13 10.23 -34.51
CA ALA A 36 -24.89 9.71 -33.93
C ALA A 36 -24.52 8.40 -34.64
N ALA A 37 -23.46 8.42 -35.43
CA ALA A 37 -22.98 7.25 -36.17
C ALA A 37 -21.70 6.71 -35.52
N GLU A 38 -21.53 5.40 -35.55
CA GLU A 38 -20.21 4.78 -35.31
C GLU A 38 -19.50 4.67 -36.66
N LEU A 39 -18.49 5.50 -36.87
CA LEU A 39 -17.77 5.58 -38.14
C LEU A 39 -16.43 4.86 -38.00
N GLN A 40 -16.22 3.84 -38.80
CA GLN A 40 -15.02 3.00 -38.74
C GLN A 40 -13.89 3.56 -39.60
N TRP A 41 -12.67 3.59 -39.07
CA TRP A 41 -11.46 3.84 -39.84
C TRP A 41 -11.21 2.69 -40.82
N VAL A 42 -11.10 3.02 -42.11
CA VAL A 42 -10.91 2.06 -43.21
C VAL A 42 -9.58 2.21 -43.93
N HIS A 43 -8.82 3.28 -43.69
CA HIS A 43 -7.54 3.51 -44.36
C HIS A 43 -6.48 2.49 -43.91
N PRO A 44 -5.80 1.77 -44.83
CA PRO A 44 -4.97 0.60 -44.52
C PRO A 44 -3.57 0.95 -43.94
N GLY A 45 -3.39 2.13 -43.35
CA GLY A 45 -2.08 2.60 -42.92
C GLY A 45 -2.17 4.00 -42.34
N ALA A 46 -1.06 4.74 -42.41
CA ALA A 46 -1.02 6.11 -41.92
C ALA A 46 -2.01 7.02 -42.68
N GLY A 47 -2.80 7.80 -41.96
CA GLY A 47 -3.77 8.72 -42.56
C GLY A 47 -4.10 9.90 -41.67
N VAL A 48 -4.89 10.83 -42.20
CA VAL A 48 -5.34 12.04 -41.51
C VAL A 48 -6.76 11.83 -40.99
N PHE A 49 -7.01 12.18 -39.73
CA PHE A 49 -8.31 12.04 -39.06
C PHE A 49 -9.43 12.78 -39.80
N GLN A 50 -9.16 13.99 -40.28
CA GLN A 50 -10.13 14.88 -40.93
C GLN A 50 -10.49 14.47 -42.36
N VAL A 51 -9.78 13.52 -42.98
CA VAL A 51 -10.03 13.10 -44.36
C VAL A 51 -11.14 12.06 -44.36
N GLY A 52 -12.32 12.43 -44.85
CA GLY A 52 -13.51 11.57 -44.85
C GLY A 52 -13.33 10.24 -45.59
N ALA A 53 -12.52 10.20 -46.64
CA ALA A 53 -12.20 8.97 -47.37
C ALA A 53 -11.47 7.90 -46.52
N ASN A 54 -10.91 8.29 -45.38
CA ASN A 54 -10.29 7.35 -44.44
C ASN A 54 -11.32 6.67 -43.52
N TRP A 55 -12.59 7.06 -43.59
CA TRP A 55 -13.67 6.57 -42.76
C TRP A 55 -14.76 5.89 -43.59
N GLN A 56 -15.39 4.88 -43.00
CA GLN A 56 -16.56 4.24 -43.57
C GLN A 56 -17.65 5.29 -43.79
N GLY A 57 -18.24 5.30 -44.98
CA GLY A 57 -19.23 6.32 -45.38
C GLY A 57 -18.61 7.60 -45.97
N GLY A 58 -17.29 7.72 -46.03
CA GLY A 58 -16.61 8.83 -46.73
C GLY A 58 -16.64 10.17 -45.98
N VAL A 59 -17.02 10.18 -44.71
CA VAL A 59 -17.15 11.37 -43.85
C VAL A 59 -16.39 11.15 -42.55
N ALA A 60 -15.61 12.14 -42.12
CA ALA A 60 -14.88 12.06 -40.86
C ALA A 60 -15.84 12.24 -39.66
N PRO A 61 -15.61 11.55 -38.52
CA PRO A 61 -16.47 11.64 -37.34
C PRO A 61 -16.55 13.07 -36.81
N GLY A 62 -17.77 13.57 -36.63
CA GLY A 62 -18.07 14.84 -35.98
C GLY A 62 -18.47 14.67 -34.51
N SER A 63 -19.01 15.74 -33.92
CA SER A 63 -19.34 15.79 -32.50
C SER A 63 -20.39 14.76 -32.03
N PRO A 64 -21.43 14.36 -32.79
CA PRO A 64 -22.34 13.32 -32.34
C PRO A 64 -21.82 11.90 -32.56
N ASP A 65 -20.72 11.74 -33.32
CA ASP A 65 -20.27 10.45 -33.82
C ASP A 65 -19.28 9.76 -32.89
N THR A 66 -19.20 8.44 -33.00
CA THR A 66 -18.15 7.63 -32.39
C THR A 66 -17.09 7.30 -33.42
N ALA A 67 -15.83 7.65 -33.14
CA ALA A 67 -14.68 7.25 -33.95
C ALA A 67 -14.28 5.81 -33.60
N LEU A 68 -14.43 4.87 -34.54
CA LEU A 68 -14.10 3.45 -34.33
C LEU A 68 -12.82 3.04 -35.07
N PHE A 69 -11.86 2.50 -34.35
CA PHE A 69 -10.65 1.85 -34.87
C PHE A 69 -10.73 0.35 -34.58
N ALA A 70 -11.06 -0.46 -35.59
CA ALA A 70 -11.28 -1.91 -35.44
C ALA A 70 -10.40 -2.77 -36.36
N GLN A 71 -9.45 -2.16 -37.08
CA GLN A 71 -8.55 -2.89 -37.97
C GLN A 71 -7.45 -3.58 -37.15
N PRO A 72 -7.16 -4.88 -37.38
CA PRO A 72 -6.17 -5.64 -36.60
C PRO A 72 -4.73 -5.38 -37.08
N MET A 73 -4.36 -4.11 -37.24
CA MET A 73 -3.07 -3.70 -37.79
C MET A 73 -2.49 -2.49 -37.06
N THR A 74 -1.18 -2.31 -37.19
CA THR A 74 -0.50 -1.10 -36.71
C THR A 74 -0.69 0.03 -37.71
N HIS A 75 -1.18 1.19 -37.25
CA HIS A 75 -1.32 2.37 -38.09
C HIS A 75 -1.26 3.67 -37.26
N SER A 76 -1.01 4.78 -37.96
CA SER A 76 -0.95 6.11 -37.36
C SER A 76 -2.05 7.01 -37.91
N VAL A 77 -2.68 7.78 -37.04
CA VAL A 77 -3.77 8.69 -37.36
C VAL A 77 -3.34 10.08 -36.93
N THR A 78 -3.15 10.96 -37.91
CA THR A 78 -2.66 12.33 -37.69
C THR A 78 -3.83 13.29 -37.54
N LEU A 79 -3.82 14.12 -36.49
CA LEU A 79 -4.77 15.23 -36.33
C LEU A 79 -4.18 16.52 -36.92
N GLN A 80 -4.81 17.03 -37.99
CA GLN A 80 -4.43 18.33 -38.58
C GLN A 80 -5.26 19.51 -38.05
N ALA A 81 -6.34 19.22 -37.32
CA ALA A 81 -7.23 20.16 -36.65
C ALA A 81 -7.67 19.58 -35.30
N ASN A 82 -8.13 20.44 -34.38
CA ASN A 82 -8.86 19.95 -33.21
C ASN A 82 -10.11 19.21 -33.69
N ALA A 83 -10.46 18.13 -33.01
CA ALA A 83 -11.61 17.30 -33.34
C ALA A 83 -12.48 17.11 -32.09
N VAL A 84 -13.79 17.04 -32.30
CA VAL A 84 -14.76 16.73 -31.25
C VAL A 84 -15.57 15.53 -31.71
N ASN A 85 -15.63 14.50 -30.88
CA ASN A 85 -16.45 13.31 -31.11
C ASN A 85 -17.27 12.99 -29.86
N ASN A 86 -18.35 12.24 -30.01
CA ASN A 86 -19.11 11.74 -28.88
C ASN A 86 -18.24 10.75 -28.09
N ALA A 87 -17.65 9.77 -28.77
CA ALA A 87 -16.75 8.80 -28.18
C ALA A 87 -15.67 8.34 -29.17
N MET A 88 -14.68 7.63 -28.65
CA MET A 88 -13.69 6.90 -29.42
C MET A 88 -13.59 5.46 -28.90
N ARG A 89 -13.52 4.51 -29.84
CA ARG A 89 -13.30 3.09 -29.56
C ARG A 89 -12.09 2.59 -30.34
N ALA A 90 -11.03 2.18 -29.64
CA ALA A 90 -9.92 1.41 -30.20
C ALA A 90 -10.17 -0.07 -29.88
N ARG A 91 -10.85 -0.78 -30.78
CA ARG A 91 -11.30 -2.15 -30.55
C ARG A 91 -10.22 -3.18 -30.85
N SER A 92 -9.42 -2.96 -31.89
CA SER A 92 -8.39 -3.92 -32.32
C SER A 92 -7.16 -3.21 -32.88
N GLY A 93 -6.04 -3.93 -32.91
CA GLY A 93 -4.82 -3.47 -33.55
C GLY A 93 -4.02 -2.48 -32.71
N ASP A 94 -3.13 -1.73 -33.36
CA ASP A 94 -2.20 -0.83 -32.70
C ASP A 94 -2.30 0.57 -33.32
N VAL A 95 -3.10 1.42 -32.67
CA VAL A 95 -3.50 2.74 -33.15
C VAL A 95 -2.61 3.79 -32.52
N THR A 96 -1.83 4.51 -33.32
CA THR A 96 -1.09 5.69 -32.86
C THR A 96 -1.82 6.96 -33.26
N LEU A 97 -2.36 7.69 -32.30
CA LEU A 97 -2.83 9.05 -32.50
C LEU A 97 -1.65 10.02 -32.44
N GLN A 98 -1.26 10.52 -33.61
CA GLN A 98 -0.30 11.59 -33.76
C GLN A 98 -1.07 12.92 -33.69
N LEU A 99 -1.08 13.56 -32.52
CA LEU A 99 -1.97 14.69 -32.25
C LEU A 99 -1.43 16.03 -32.76
N ASP A 100 -0.13 16.13 -33.08
CA ASP A 100 0.57 17.31 -33.62
C ASP A 100 0.19 18.66 -32.97
N GLY A 101 0.15 18.67 -31.64
CA GLY A 101 -0.18 19.82 -30.81
C GLY A 101 -1.68 20.14 -30.74
N ARG A 102 -2.55 19.30 -31.31
CA ARG A 102 -4.01 19.46 -31.34
C ARG A 102 -4.71 18.68 -30.24
N THR A 103 -6.00 18.94 -30.10
CA THR A 103 -6.86 18.29 -29.11
C THR A 103 -7.95 17.45 -29.78
N LEU A 104 -8.09 16.21 -29.34
CA LEU A 104 -9.28 15.38 -29.55
C LEU A 104 -10.15 15.43 -28.28
N SER A 105 -11.34 16.01 -28.38
CA SER A 105 -12.30 16.11 -27.27
C SER A 105 -13.43 15.10 -27.43
N LEU A 106 -13.56 14.19 -26.47
CA LEU A 106 -14.60 13.17 -26.43
C LEU A 106 -15.69 13.61 -25.44
N GLN A 107 -16.88 13.92 -25.94
CA GLN A 107 -17.89 14.67 -25.19
C GLN A 107 -19.00 13.83 -24.53
N ASN A 108 -18.98 12.50 -24.66
CA ASN A 108 -19.94 11.64 -23.98
C ASN A 108 -19.68 11.65 -22.46
N PHE A 109 -20.53 12.36 -21.72
CA PHE A 109 -20.42 12.54 -20.27
C PHE A 109 -20.50 11.24 -19.45
N PHE A 110 -21.02 10.15 -20.02
CA PHE A 110 -21.07 8.85 -19.37
C PHE A 110 -19.77 8.08 -19.56
N ALA A 111 -19.43 7.80 -20.82
CA ALA A 111 -18.27 7.00 -21.21
C ALA A 111 -17.84 7.35 -22.63
N SER A 112 -16.57 7.66 -22.81
CA SER A 112 -16.13 8.37 -24.01
C SER A 112 -14.88 7.79 -24.66
N LEU A 113 -14.06 7.04 -23.92
CA LEU A 113 -12.87 6.36 -24.45
C LEU A 113 -12.93 4.88 -24.09
N PHE A 114 -12.84 4.02 -25.09
CA PHE A 114 -12.79 2.58 -24.92
C PHE A 114 -11.61 1.98 -25.67
N VAL A 115 -10.86 1.10 -25.01
CA VAL A 115 -9.75 0.34 -25.62
C VAL A 115 -9.96 -1.14 -25.31
N ALA A 116 -10.02 -1.97 -26.34
CA ALA A 116 -10.40 -3.38 -26.28
C ALA A 116 -11.74 -3.60 -25.55
N ASP A 117 -12.84 -3.27 -26.24
CA ASP A 117 -14.21 -3.20 -25.69
C ASP A 117 -15.11 -4.39 -26.10
N THR A 118 -14.55 -5.40 -26.76
CA THR A 118 -15.28 -6.62 -27.15
C THR A 118 -14.56 -7.88 -26.67
N PRO A 119 -15.27 -9.01 -26.46
CA PRO A 119 -14.65 -10.22 -25.93
C PRO A 119 -13.46 -10.69 -26.78
N GLY A 120 -12.34 -11.00 -26.12
CA GLY A 120 -11.10 -11.46 -26.76
C GLY A 120 -10.37 -10.41 -27.61
N SER A 121 -10.81 -9.15 -27.59
CA SER A 121 -10.17 -8.09 -28.38
C SER A 121 -8.81 -7.71 -27.82
N VAL A 122 -7.85 -7.43 -28.70
CA VAL A 122 -6.51 -6.99 -28.34
C VAL A 122 -6.26 -5.65 -29.02
N SER A 123 -6.06 -4.60 -28.22
CA SER A 123 -5.86 -3.25 -28.76
C SER A 123 -4.81 -2.45 -27.99
N LYS A 124 -4.03 -1.69 -28.75
CA LYS A 124 -3.09 -0.71 -28.22
C LYS A 124 -3.45 0.67 -28.76
N LEU A 125 -3.60 1.64 -27.88
CA LEU A 125 -3.80 3.05 -28.21
C LEU A 125 -2.57 3.84 -27.75
N ARG A 126 -1.87 4.48 -28.68
CA ARG A 126 -0.75 5.38 -28.39
C ARG A 126 -1.14 6.83 -28.61
N LEU A 127 -0.90 7.68 -27.62
CA LEU A 127 -1.12 9.12 -27.71
C LEU A 127 0.23 9.83 -27.80
N ARG A 128 0.40 10.68 -28.82
CA ARG A 128 1.67 11.38 -29.10
C ARG A 128 1.43 12.86 -29.39
N ASN A 129 2.25 13.73 -28.80
CA ASN A 129 2.38 15.17 -29.10
C ASN A 129 1.04 15.92 -29.25
N GLY A 130 0.32 16.20 -28.16
CA GLY A 130 -0.97 16.92 -28.18
C GLY A 130 -1.87 16.46 -27.04
N ALA A 131 -3.18 16.68 -27.13
CA ALA A 131 -4.10 16.39 -26.05
C ALA A 131 -5.29 15.49 -26.43
N VAL A 132 -5.70 14.62 -25.51
CA VAL A 132 -7.00 13.92 -25.54
C VAL A 132 -7.78 14.31 -24.29
N GLN A 133 -9.05 14.66 -24.46
CA GLN A 133 -9.99 14.91 -23.36
C GLN A 133 -11.10 13.88 -23.38
N SER A 134 -11.38 13.27 -22.24
CA SER A 134 -12.43 12.25 -22.07
C SER A 134 -13.17 12.41 -20.73
N PHE A 135 -14.26 11.66 -20.59
CA PHE A 135 -15.03 11.50 -19.37
C PHE A 135 -14.66 10.22 -18.64
N THR A 136 -15.45 9.15 -18.71
CA THR A 136 -15.02 7.83 -18.24
C THR A 136 -14.27 7.13 -19.36
N ALA A 137 -13.19 6.45 -19.00
CA ALA A 137 -12.39 5.66 -19.91
C ALA A 137 -12.24 4.21 -19.43
N TYR A 138 -12.34 3.28 -20.38
CA TYR A 138 -12.22 1.85 -20.14
C TYR A 138 -11.09 1.26 -20.99
N ALA A 139 -10.24 0.46 -20.36
CA ALA A 139 -9.23 -0.36 -21.03
C ALA A 139 -9.42 -1.82 -20.59
N GLY A 140 -9.83 -2.68 -21.53
CA GLY A 140 -10.22 -4.06 -21.24
C GLY A 140 -11.63 -4.12 -20.67
N ASP A 141 -12.63 -3.70 -21.47
CA ASP A 141 -14.04 -3.56 -21.04
C ASP A 141 -14.90 -4.81 -21.34
N ALA A 142 -14.29 -5.90 -21.77
CA ALA A 142 -14.95 -7.15 -22.09
C ALA A 142 -14.09 -8.35 -21.73
N SER A 143 -14.69 -9.53 -21.61
CA SER A 143 -13.98 -10.71 -21.14
C SER A 143 -12.83 -11.10 -22.07
N HIS A 144 -11.70 -11.52 -21.50
CA HIS A 144 -10.48 -11.85 -22.25
C HIS A 144 -9.92 -10.71 -23.13
N ALA A 145 -10.38 -9.48 -22.94
CA ALA A 145 -9.84 -8.34 -23.66
C ALA A 145 -8.45 -7.96 -23.13
N ASP A 146 -7.54 -7.54 -24.01
CA ASP A 146 -6.20 -7.05 -23.66
C ASP A 146 -6.01 -5.63 -24.22
N ALA A 147 -6.04 -4.64 -23.34
CA ALA A 147 -5.92 -3.24 -23.67
C ALA A 147 -4.58 -2.66 -23.20
N THR A 148 -3.94 -1.88 -24.07
CA THR A 148 -2.85 -0.97 -23.69
C THR A 148 -3.18 0.46 -24.09
N ILE A 149 -3.04 1.40 -23.16
CA ILE A 149 -2.99 2.84 -23.43
C ILE A 149 -1.55 3.30 -23.15
N ASP A 150 -0.89 3.92 -24.13
CA ASP A 150 0.48 4.44 -24.02
C ASP A 150 0.46 5.95 -24.28
N VAL A 151 0.60 6.72 -23.21
CA VAL A 151 0.69 8.19 -23.24
C VAL A 151 2.15 8.59 -23.16
N GLY A 152 2.65 9.27 -24.19
CA GLY A 152 4.05 9.68 -24.22
C GLY A 152 4.39 10.66 -25.31
N GLN A 153 5.69 10.97 -25.43
CA GLN A 153 6.19 12.06 -26.28
C GLN A 153 5.44 13.38 -26.01
N GLY A 154 5.35 13.76 -24.73
CA GLY A 154 4.69 14.99 -24.31
C GLY A 154 3.17 15.03 -24.48
N ALA A 155 2.51 13.93 -24.86
CA ALA A 155 1.05 13.89 -24.95
C ALA A 155 0.40 14.07 -23.58
N VAL A 156 -0.74 14.76 -23.57
CA VAL A 156 -1.55 15.00 -22.37
C VAL A 156 -2.90 14.33 -22.52
N TRP A 157 -3.26 13.44 -21.60
CA TRP A 157 -4.59 12.87 -21.52
C TRP A 157 -5.30 13.40 -20.28
N THR A 158 -6.42 14.10 -20.47
CA THR A 158 -7.28 14.57 -19.37
C THR A 158 -8.58 13.78 -19.34
N ASN A 159 -8.84 13.11 -18.22
CA ASN A 159 -10.03 12.28 -18.01
C ASN A 159 -10.86 12.86 -16.85
N THR A 160 -12.11 13.22 -17.11
CA THR A 160 -12.97 13.98 -16.18
C THR A 160 -13.59 13.10 -15.09
N PHE A 161 -13.81 11.81 -15.39
CA PHE A 161 -14.38 10.84 -14.46
C PHE A 161 -13.37 9.72 -14.19
N ASP A 162 -13.82 8.47 -14.03
CA ASP A 162 -12.97 7.35 -13.68
C ASP A 162 -12.15 6.87 -14.88
N VAL A 163 -10.93 6.42 -14.61
CA VAL A 163 -10.17 5.56 -15.53
C VAL A 163 -10.23 4.15 -14.98
N ARG A 164 -10.73 3.21 -15.77
CA ARG A 164 -10.93 1.81 -15.36
C ARG A 164 -10.10 0.87 -16.22
N LEU A 165 -9.15 0.19 -15.60
CA LEU A 165 -8.24 -0.76 -16.24
C LEU A 165 -8.63 -2.18 -15.83
N ALA A 166 -8.81 -3.04 -16.83
CA ALA A 166 -9.33 -4.40 -16.66
C ALA A 166 -10.73 -4.39 -16.01
N ASN A 167 -11.71 -3.87 -16.77
CA ASN A 167 -13.09 -3.63 -16.31
C ASN A 167 -14.02 -4.85 -16.47
N ALA A 168 -13.51 -5.97 -16.99
CA ALA A 168 -14.25 -7.23 -17.17
C ALA A 168 -13.46 -8.43 -16.62
N ALA A 169 -14.15 -9.55 -16.37
CA ALA A 169 -13.49 -10.79 -15.94
C ALA A 169 -12.47 -11.28 -16.99
N ASP A 170 -11.35 -11.86 -16.54
CA ASP A 170 -10.26 -12.36 -17.38
C ASP A 170 -9.65 -11.30 -18.33
N SER A 171 -9.90 -10.01 -18.09
CA SER A 171 -9.39 -8.93 -18.94
C SER A 171 -8.05 -8.38 -18.42
N ASN A 172 -7.27 -7.80 -19.32
CA ASN A 172 -6.03 -7.09 -19.02
C ASN A 172 -6.16 -5.63 -19.45
N GLY A 173 -5.71 -4.72 -18.57
CA GLY A 173 -5.68 -3.29 -18.87
C GLY A 173 -4.35 -2.69 -18.43
N LEU A 174 -3.58 -2.13 -19.37
CA LEU A 174 -2.29 -1.51 -19.10
C LEU A 174 -2.27 -0.04 -19.50
N LEU A 175 -1.95 0.85 -18.57
CA LEU A 175 -1.62 2.24 -18.84
C LEU A 175 -0.10 2.47 -18.70
N ARG A 176 0.54 2.94 -19.77
CA ARG A 176 1.93 3.42 -19.74
C ARG A 176 1.95 4.94 -19.87
N VAL A 177 2.63 5.61 -18.95
CA VAL A 177 2.90 7.05 -18.99
C VAL A 177 4.40 7.24 -19.05
N ARG A 178 4.92 7.67 -20.20
CA ARG A 178 6.37 7.68 -20.44
C ARG A 178 6.82 8.84 -21.33
N GLN A 179 8.12 9.09 -21.39
CA GLN A 179 8.69 10.09 -22.32
C GLN A 179 8.01 11.47 -22.21
N GLY A 180 7.79 11.95 -20.99
CA GLY A 180 7.14 13.24 -20.73
C GLY A 180 5.62 13.26 -20.92
N GLY A 181 4.98 12.10 -21.10
CA GLY A 181 3.53 12.00 -21.15
C GLY A 181 2.87 12.37 -19.82
N VAL A 182 1.67 12.95 -19.88
CA VAL A 182 0.92 13.36 -18.69
C VAL A 182 -0.50 12.80 -18.76
N VAL A 183 -0.95 12.17 -17.67
CA VAL A 183 -2.33 11.73 -17.48
C VAL A 183 -2.91 12.46 -16.29
N ASN A 184 -4.00 13.20 -16.52
CA ASN A 184 -4.76 13.93 -15.51
C ASN A 184 -6.13 13.27 -15.35
N ALA A 185 -6.27 12.34 -14.41
CA ALA A 185 -7.55 11.77 -14.02
C ALA A 185 -8.18 12.61 -12.91
N GLN A 186 -9.33 13.23 -13.13
CA GLN A 186 -9.94 14.11 -12.16
C GLN A 186 -10.68 13.37 -11.03
N ARG A 187 -11.04 12.09 -11.26
CA ARG A 187 -11.65 11.20 -10.25
C ARG A 187 -10.71 10.04 -9.93
N ASP A 188 -11.22 8.82 -9.97
CA ASP A 188 -10.52 7.63 -9.52
C ASP A 188 -9.78 6.98 -10.69
N VAL A 189 -8.69 6.29 -10.36
CA VAL A 189 -8.07 5.32 -11.25
C VAL A 189 -8.22 3.96 -10.59
N MET A 190 -8.92 3.04 -11.26
CA MET A 190 -9.27 1.72 -10.74
C MET A 190 -8.61 0.63 -11.58
N LEU A 191 -7.87 -0.26 -10.93
CA LEU A 191 -7.17 -1.38 -11.56
C LEU A 191 -7.72 -2.71 -11.05
N GLY A 192 -7.84 -3.69 -11.95
CA GLY A 192 -8.37 -5.01 -11.60
C GLY A 192 -9.81 -4.89 -11.10
N VAL A 193 -10.67 -4.24 -11.89
CA VAL A 193 -12.02 -3.86 -11.44
C VAL A 193 -12.92 -5.08 -11.23
N GLN A 194 -12.65 -6.17 -11.94
CA GLN A 194 -13.40 -7.44 -11.86
C GLN A 194 -12.50 -8.59 -11.42
N ARG A 195 -13.11 -9.70 -10.98
CA ARG A 195 -12.41 -10.92 -10.60
C ARG A 195 -11.57 -11.46 -11.76
N ASP A 196 -10.39 -12.00 -11.45
CA ASP A 196 -9.44 -12.58 -12.41
C ASP A 196 -8.97 -11.59 -13.51
N ALA A 197 -9.25 -10.30 -13.33
CA ALA A 197 -8.79 -9.23 -14.20
C ALA A 197 -7.46 -8.66 -13.68
N LEU A 198 -6.57 -8.24 -14.60
CA LEU A 198 -5.26 -7.67 -14.26
C LEU A 198 -5.13 -6.23 -14.77
N GLY A 199 -5.17 -5.27 -13.85
CA GLY A 199 -4.92 -3.86 -14.14
C GLY A 199 -3.46 -3.48 -13.88
N ARG A 200 -2.81 -2.74 -14.78
CA ARG A 200 -1.43 -2.31 -14.60
C ARG A 200 -1.21 -0.84 -14.97
N VAL A 201 -0.40 -0.14 -14.20
CA VAL A 201 0.14 1.18 -14.55
C VAL A 201 1.65 1.16 -14.50
N ILE A 202 2.30 1.76 -15.50
CA ILE A 202 3.73 2.06 -15.49
C ILE A 202 3.90 3.56 -15.73
N VAL A 203 4.53 4.27 -14.80
CA VAL A 203 4.92 5.67 -14.95
C VAL A 203 6.44 5.76 -14.94
N GLU A 204 7.04 6.09 -16.08
CA GLU A 204 8.50 6.05 -16.24
C GLU A 204 9.08 7.23 -17.02
N GLY A 205 10.27 7.66 -16.62
CA GLY A 205 11.01 8.70 -17.32
C GLY A 205 10.71 10.10 -16.81
N ASN A 206 11.69 10.98 -16.99
CA ASN A 206 11.60 12.38 -16.56
C ASN A 206 10.42 13.10 -17.22
N GLY A 207 9.67 13.86 -16.43
CA GLY A 207 8.49 14.60 -16.87
C GLY A 207 7.22 13.76 -17.04
N SER A 208 7.29 12.44 -16.89
CA SER A 208 6.11 11.58 -16.95
C SER A 208 5.31 11.68 -15.65
N LEU A 209 4.01 11.96 -15.75
CA LEU A 209 3.14 12.22 -14.60
C LEU A 209 1.79 11.52 -14.74
N LEU A 210 1.40 10.78 -13.71
CA LEU A 210 0.02 10.39 -13.47
C LEU A 210 -0.53 11.19 -12.28
N SER A 211 -1.42 12.13 -12.55
CA SER A 211 -2.09 12.96 -11.55
C SER A 211 -3.55 12.50 -11.42
N ILE A 212 -3.96 12.18 -10.19
CA ILE A 212 -5.26 11.63 -9.85
C ILE A 212 -5.92 12.57 -8.83
N GLY A 213 -7.13 13.05 -9.12
CA GLY A 213 -7.85 13.99 -8.26
C GLY A 213 -8.44 13.34 -7.00
N ARG A 214 -8.67 12.02 -7.04
CA ARG A 214 -9.18 11.22 -5.91
C ARG A 214 -8.34 9.97 -5.68
N ASP A 215 -8.92 8.79 -5.88
CA ASP A 215 -8.39 7.55 -5.32
C ASP A 215 -7.70 6.71 -6.39
N LEU A 216 -6.47 6.28 -6.10
CA LEU A 216 -5.79 5.23 -6.83
C LEU A 216 -6.13 3.88 -6.16
N ASN A 217 -6.92 3.04 -6.85
CA ASN A 217 -7.40 1.76 -6.34
C ASN A 217 -6.68 0.61 -7.05
N LEU A 218 -5.90 -0.17 -6.30
CA LEU A 218 -5.17 -1.33 -6.78
C LEU A 218 -5.85 -2.60 -6.28
N GLY A 219 -6.34 -3.38 -7.23
CA GLY A 219 -6.95 -4.67 -6.98
C GLY A 219 -8.33 -4.47 -6.38
N TYR A 220 -9.25 -3.91 -7.16
CA TYR A 220 -10.63 -3.64 -6.70
C TYR A 220 -11.39 -4.95 -6.43
N LEU A 221 -11.32 -5.89 -7.36
CA LEU A 221 -11.79 -7.28 -7.23
C LEU A 221 -10.78 -8.30 -7.79
N GLY A 222 -9.99 -7.92 -8.80
CA GLY A 222 -8.90 -8.69 -9.39
C GLY A 222 -7.53 -8.18 -8.94
N ASP A 223 -6.49 -8.48 -9.71
CA ASP A 223 -5.11 -8.11 -9.38
C ASP A 223 -4.69 -6.78 -9.99
N ALA A 224 -3.77 -6.09 -9.33
CA ALA A 224 -3.24 -4.83 -9.83
C ALA A 224 -1.78 -4.56 -9.47
N ASP A 225 -1.04 -4.06 -10.46
CA ASP A 225 0.33 -3.57 -10.28
C ASP A 225 0.48 -2.12 -10.73
N VAL A 226 1.15 -1.31 -9.92
CA VAL A 226 1.60 0.01 -10.32
C VAL A 226 3.11 0.12 -10.08
N THR A 227 3.84 0.51 -11.12
CA THR A 227 5.27 0.76 -11.05
C THR A 227 5.57 2.21 -11.43
N VAL A 228 6.28 2.91 -10.55
CA VAL A 228 6.79 4.25 -10.79
C VAL A 228 8.32 4.16 -10.75
N ARG A 229 8.99 4.59 -11.82
CA ARG A 229 10.45 4.49 -11.92
C ARG A 229 11.07 5.57 -12.78
N ASN A 230 12.41 5.64 -12.80
CA ASN A 230 13.17 6.50 -13.71
C ASN A 230 12.72 7.97 -13.70
N LYS A 231 12.49 8.56 -12.51
CA LYS A 231 11.99 9.94 -12.32
C LYS A 231 10.52 10.16 -12.74
N GLY A 232 9.76 9.08 -12.91
CA GLY A 232 8.31 9.14 -13.05
C GLY A 232 7.65 9.65 -11.76
N ARG A 233 6.44 10.21 -11.88
CA ARG A 233 5.72 10.82 -10.75
C ARG A 233 4.26 10.39 -10.70
N VAL A 234 3.79 10.05 -9.50
CA VAL A 234 2.37 9.80 -9.22
C VAL A 234 1.89 10.75 -8.13
N THR A 235 0.72 11.36 -8.32
CA THR A 235 0.02 12.12 -7.28
C THR A 235 -1.43 11.68 -7.19
N ALA A 236 -1.94 11.45 -5.98
CA ALA A 236 -3.36 11.14 -5.74
C ALA A 236 -3.84 11.71 -4.41
N LEU A 237 -5.15 11.72 -4.16
CA LEU A 237 -5.68 11.99 -2.82
C LEU A 237 -5.38 10.81 -1.88
N ASN A 238 -5.70 9.60 -2.34
CA ASN A 238 -5.48 8.37 -1.58
C ASN A 238 -4.89 7.28 -2.48
N LEU A 239 -4.12 6.37 -1.87
CA LEU A 239 -3.83 5.03 -2.39
C LEU A 239 -4.58 4.01 -1.54
N TYR A 240 -5.27 3.08 -2.22
CA TYR A 240 -5.82 1.89 -1.61
C TYR A 240 -5.37 0.65 -2.38
N ALA A 241 -4.76 -0.32 -1.69
CA ALA A 241 -4.35 -1.59 -2.27
C ALA A 241 -4.99 -2.79 -1.56
N GLY A 242 -5.37 -3.82 -2.32
CA GLY A 242 -6.04 -5.02 -1.83
C GLY A 242 -7.45 -4.70 -1.30
N ARG A 243 -8.40 -4.45 -2.20
CA ARG A 243 -9.76 -3.95 -1.85
C ARG A 243 -10.80 -5.06 -1.69
N SER A 244 -10.46 -6.31 -1.95
CA SER A 244 -11.38 -7.46 -1.90
C SER A 244 -10.64 -8.76 -1.57
N SER A 245 -11.39 -9.78 -1.15
CA SER A 245 -10.88 -11.08 -0.70
C SER A 245 -10.12 -11.90 -1.74
N THR A 246 -10.25 -11.55 -3.00
CA THR A 246 -9.63 -12.24 -4.14
C THR A 246 -8.59 -11.37 -4.86
N SER A 247 -8.32 -10.18 -4.35
CA SER A 247 -7.47 -9.18 -5.01
C SER A 247 -6.13 -9.04 -4.33
N SER A 248 -5.07 -8.94 -5.15
CA SER A 248 -3.78 -8.40 -4.73
C SER A 248 -3.52 -7.03 -5.35
N GLY A 249 -2.94 -6.11 -4.57
CA GLY A 249 -2.52 -4.80 -5.06
C GLY A 249 -1.07 -4.50 -4.71
N LEU A 250 -0.20 -4.31 -5.71
CA LEU A 250 1.20 -3.95 -5.54
C LEU A 250 1.49 -2.52 -6.04
N PHE A 251 2.01 -1.68 -5.16
CA PHE A 251 2.54 -0.36 -5.50
C PHE A 251 4.07 -0.34 -5.32
N LEU A 252 4.82 -0.20 -6.42
CA LEU A 252 6.27 -0.15 -6.45
C LEU A 252 6.75 1.25 -6.89
N VAL A 253 7.62 1.86 -6.09
CA VAL A 253 8.32 3.11 -6.42
C VAL A 253 9.83 2.89 -6.33
N GLU A 254 10.54 3.13 -7.42
CA GLU A 254 11.98 2.84 -7.48
C GLU A 254 12.80 3.91 -8.19
N GLY A 255 14.02 4.11 -7.70
CA GLY A 255 15.04 4.91 -8.35
C GLY A 255 15.06 6.38 -7.91
N LEU A 256 16.27 6.94 -7.95
CA LEU A 256 16.54 8.31 -7.52
C LEU A 256 15.69 9.33 -8.31
N GLY A 257 15.00 10.20 -7.58
CA GLY A 257 14.17 11.26 -8.14
C GLY A 257 12.80 10.79 -8.63
N THR A 258 12.46 9.51 -8.46
CA THR A 258 11.11 8.98 -8.61
C THR A 258 10.29 9.33 -7.36
N THR A 259 9.07 9.86 -7.55
CA THR A 259 8.25 10.33 -6.43
C THR A 259 6.80 9.83 -6.51
N ALA A 260 6.24 9.47 -5.37
CA ALA A 260 4.79 9.30 -5.20
C ALA A 260 4.28 10.16 -4.04
N SER A 261 3.16 10.86 -4.22
CA SER A 261 2.58 11.71 -3.18
C SER A 261 1.08 11.49 -3.04
N PHE A 262 0.64 11.19 -1.83
CA PHE A 262 -0.75 10.97 -1.45
C PHE A 262 -1.17 12.07 -0.49
N VAL A 263 -2.07 12.95 -0.92
CA VAL A 263 -2.43 14.16 -0.15
C VAL A 263 -3.11 13.81 1.18
N PHE A 264 -3.69 12.62 1.30
CA PHE A 264 -4.31 12.15 2.53
C PHE A 264 -3.73 10.81 2.99
N ARG A 265 -4.10 9.67 2.38
CA ARG A 265 -3.67 8.36 2.91
C ARG A 265 -3.00 7.44 1.90
N LEU A 266 -2.10 6.61 2.42
CA LEU A 266 -1.63 5.38 1.81
C LEU A 266 -2.15 4.23 2.68
N ALA A 267 -3.09 3.44 2.16
CA ALA A 267 -3.72 2.33 2.88
C ALA A 267 -3.56 1.01 2.13
N LEU A 268 -3.06 0.00 2.85
CA LEU A 268 -2.88 -1.38 2.37
C LEU A 268 -3.82 -2.32 3.14
N GLY A 269 -4.28 -3.39 2.49
CA GLY A 269 -5.31 -4.26 3.08
C GLY A 269 -6.60 -3.48 3.29
N SER A 270 -7.04 -2.79 2.23
CA SER A 270 -8.12 -1.79 2.23
C SER A 270 -9.51 -2.37 1.90
N GLY A 271 -9.61 -3.70 1.92
CA GLY A 271 -10.86 -4.44 1.88
C GLY A 271 -10.75 -5.71 2.69
N PHE A 272 -11.91 -6.28 3.03
CA PHE A 272 -11.98 -7.55 3.76
C PHE A 272 -11.25 -8.63 2.97
N LEU A 273 -10.28 -9.31 3.61
CA LEU A 273 -9.42 -10.35 3.01
C LEU A 273 -8.51 -9.90 1.85
N GLY A 274 -8.35 -8.59 1.59
CA GLY A 274 -7.51 -8.11 0.49
C GLY A 274 -6.03 -8.00 0.84
N ASP A 275 -5.16 -8.39 -0.09
CA ASP A 275 -3.71 -8.31 0.07
C ASP A 275 -3.15 -7.01 -0.53
N GLY A 276 -2.53 -6.16 0.29
CA GLY A 276 -1.92 -4.90 -0.14
C GLY A 276 -0.41 -4.87 0.09
N ALA A 277 0.36 -4.55 -0.95
CA ALA A 277 1.81 -4.42 -0.88
C ALA A 277 2.29 -3.06 -1.36
N PHE A 278 3.24 -2.49 -0.64
CA PHE A 278 3.96 -1.26 -0.97
C PHE A 278 5.46 -1.49 -0.88
N ILE A 279 6.20 -1.12 -1.92
CA ILE A 279 7.66 -1.19 -1.95
C ILE A 279 8.21 0.16 -2.41
N ALA A 280 9.12 0.73 -1.62
CA ALA A 280 9.96 1.86 -2.01
C ALA A 280 11.43 1.46 -1.95
N ARG A 281 12.17 1.70 -3.03
CA ARG A 281 13.59 1.33 -3.11
C ARG A 281 14.45 2.29 -3.93
N ASP A 282 15.76 2.09 -3.90
CA ASP A 282 16.75 2.78 -4.73
C ASP A 282 16.65 4.33 -4.64
N ARG A 283 16.49 4.83 -3.41
CA ARG A 283 16.35 6.26 -3.09
C ARG A 283 15.11 6.93 -3.70
N ALA A 284 14.05 6.16 -3.94
CA ALA A 284 12.73 6.70 -4.22
C ALA A 284 12.17 7.47 -3.01
N HIS A 285 11.24 8.40 -3.27
CA HIS A 285 10.57 9.19 -2.23
C HIS A 285 9.05 9.01 -2.30
N VAL A 286 8.43 8.64 -1.19
CA VAL A 286 6.98 8.48 -1.06
C VAL A 286 6.47 9.31 0.11
N SER A 287 5.37 10.04 -0.09
CA SER A 287 4.77 10.87 0.95
C SER A 287 3.27 10.62 1.12
N CYS A 288 2.80 10.64 2.37
CA CYS A 288 1.38 10.69 2.71
C CYS A 288 1.13 11.44 4.02
N VAL A 289 -0.13 11.75 4.36
CA VAL A 289 -0.48 12.23 5.72
C VAL A 289 -0.67 11.06 6.66
N PHE A 290 -1.38 10.02 6.23
CA PHE A 290 -1.63 8.81 6.98
C PHE A 290 -1.07 7.57 6.28
N GLY A 291 -0.31 6.75 7.01
CA GLY A 291 0.10 5.41 6.57
C GLY A 291 -0.68 4.36 7.34
N ILE A 292 -1.40 3.47 6.64
CA ILE A 292 -2.24 2.45 7.29
C ILE A 292 -1.94 1.09 6.68
N LEU A 293 -1.47 0.16 7.50
CA LEU A 293 -1.24 -1.23 7.12
C LEU A 293 -2.30 -2.11 7.80
N ALA A 294 -3.07 -2.84 6.97
CA ALA A 294 -4.21 -3.67 7.34
C ALA A 294 -5.40 -2.85 7.86
N GLU A 295 -5.99 -2.03 6.97
CA GLU A 295 -7.13 -1.16 7.29
C GLU A 295 -8.42 -1.93 7.62
N PHE A 296 -8.55 -3.16 7.11
CA PHE A 296 -9.72 -4.02 7.29
C PHE A 296 -9.38 -5.32 8.00
N GLU A 297 -10.39 -5.92 8.63
CA GLU A 297 -10.27 -7.24 9.26
C GLU A 297 -9.90 -8.30 8.22
N GLN A 298 -9.13 -9.30 8.66
CA GLN A 298 -8.64 -10.41 7.87
C GLN A 298 -7.81 -10.02 6.62
N SER A 299 -7.37 -8.77 6.48
CA SER A 299 -6.46 -8.34 5.43
C SER A 299 -5.00 -8.62 5.77
N ASP A 300 -4.15 -8.75 4.74
CA ASP A 300 -2.69 -8.79 4.90
C ASP A 300 -2.07 -7.58 4.20
N ALA A 301 -1.18 -6.88 4.90
CA ALA A 301 -0.53 -5.68 4.42
C ALA A 301 0.97 -5.74 4.63
N LEU A 302 1.74 -5.45 3.58
CA LEU A 302 3.20 -5.41 3.62
C LEU A 302 3.75 -4.10 3.05
N ALA A 303 4.53 -3.38 3.85
CA ALA A 303 5.34 -2.25 3.39
C ALA A 303 6.84 -2.59 3.50
N THR A 304 7.60 -2.41 2.42
CA THR A 304 9.05 -2.58 2.40
C THR A 304 9.74 -1.29 1.95
N ILE A 305 10.63 -0.76 2.77
CA ILE A 305 11.41 0.45 2.49
C ILE A 305 12.89 0.07 2.53
N GLU A 306 13.58 0.19 1.39
CA GLU A 306 14.96 -0.28 1.21
C GLU A 306 15.79 0.60 0.26
N GLY A 307 17.07 0.28 0.07
CA GLY A 307 17.97 0.96 -0.88
C GLY A 307 18.04 2.47 -0.69
N GLY A 308 18.03 2.96 0.55
CA GLY A 308 18.02 4.39 0.87
C GLY A 308 16.73 5.13 0.51
N ALA A 309 15.64 4.43 0.18
CA ALA A 309 14.34 5.04 -0.07
C ALA A 309 13.74 5.68 1.19
N VAL A 310 12.84 6.64 0.98
CA VAL A 310 12.19 7.39 2.05
C VAL A 310 10.68 7.27 1.94
N TRP A 311 10.04 6.92 3.05
CA TRP A 311 8.60 7.05 3.24
C TRP A 311 8.31 8.09 4.34
N ASP A 312 7.79 9.25 3.93
CA ASP A 312 7.41 10.35 4.81
C ASP A 312 5.90 10.34 5.08
N ILE A 313 5.53 10.12 6.33
CA ILE A 313 4.16 10.18 6.85
C ILE A 313 4.04 11.45 7.71
N ALA A 314 3.20 12.39 7.29
CA ALA A 314 3.10 13.69 7.97
C ALA A 314 2.42 13.62 9.34
N ASP A 315 1.60 12.59 9.60
CA ASP A 315 0.89 12.40 10.86
C ASP A 315 1.05 10.97 11.38
N VAL A 316 -0.01 10.15 11.33
CA VAL A 316 -0.03 8.83 11.98
C VAL A 316 0.35 7.71 11.01
N LEU A 317 1.27 6.85 11.46
CA LEU A 317 1.50 5.52 10.90
C LEU A 317 0.84 4.45 11.79
N MET A 318 -0.01 3.61 11.20
CA MET A 318 -0.66 2.48 11.87
C MET A 318 -0.17 1.17 11.22
N VAL A 319 0.47 0.32 12.02
CA VAL A 319 0.95 -0.99 11.57
C VAL A 319 0.13 -2.08 12.25
N GLY A 320 -0.63 -2.85 11.47
CA GLY A 320 -1.55 -3.86 11.99
C GLY A 320 -2.76 -3.23 12.66
N TYR A 321 -3.49 -2.39 11.91
CA TYR A 321 -4.61 -1.60 12.44
C TYR A 321 -5.82 -2.47 12.82
N LYS A 322 -6.27 -3.34 11.90
CA LYS A 322 -7.38 -4.29 12.16
C LYS A 322 -7.04 -5.74 11.91
N SER A 323 -5.91 -6.00 11.26
CA SER A 323 -5.43 -7.34 10.96
C SER A 323 -3.91 -7.33 10.82
N ARG A 324 -3.34 -8.25 10.04
CA ARG A 324 -1.89 -8.39 9.91
C ARG A 324 -1.31 -7.27 9.06
N GLY A 325 -0.57 -6.37 9.70
CA GLY A 325 0.22 -5.35 9.03
C GLY A 325 1.70 -5.51 9.34
N THR A 326 2.52 -5.64 8.31
CA THR A 326 3.97 -5.77 8.42
C THR A 326 4.70 -4.62 7.74
N MET A 327 5.66 -4.03 8.44
CA MET A 327 6.61 -3.08 7.86
C MET A 327 8.04 -3.61 7.99
N LEU A 328 8.79 -3.57 6.89
CA LEU A 328 10.21 -3.89 6.82
C LEU A 328 11.00 -2.67 6.36
N VAL A 329 12.00 -2.27 7.16
CA VAL A 329 12.92 -1.18 6.83
C VAL A 329 14.33 -1.73 6.87
N ARG A 330 15.05 -1.66 5.76
CA ARG A 330 16.38 -2.28 5.61
C ARG A 330 17.25 -1.54 4.60
N ASP A 331 18.51 -1.94 4.44
CA ASP A 331 19.39 -1.40 3.38
C ASP A 331 19.33 0.14 3.25
N GLU A 332 19.63 0.84 4.35
CA GLU A 332 19.58 2.31 4.48
C GLU A 332 18.19 2.96 4.31
N GLY A 333 17.12 2.17 4.25
CA GLY A 333 15.73 2.64 4.14
C GLY A 333 15.34 3.56 5.31
N ARG A 334 14.50 4.55 5.01
CA ARG A 334 14.08 5.56 6.00
C ARG A 334 12.57 5.72 6.04
N VAL A 335 12.02 5.68 7.25
CA VAL A 335 10.61 5.97 7.51
C VAL A 335 10.52 7.13 8.49
N HIS A 336 9.67 8.11 8.20
CA HIS A 336 9.41 9.25 9.07
C HIS A 336 7.91 9.33 9.36
N SER A 337 7.52 9.43 10.62
CA SER A 337 6.14 9.62 11.06
C SER A 337 6.06 10.63 12.19
N ARG A 338 4.92 11.29 12.41
CA ARG A 338 4.72 12.08 13.63
C ARG A 338 4.45 11.17 14.82
N TYR A 339 3.51 10.25 14.60
CA TYR A 339 3.09 9.25 15.57
C TYR A 339 3.12 7.87 14.95
N CYS A 340 3.43 6.84 15.73
CA CYS A 340 3.13 5.48 15.32
C CYS A 340 2.48 4.65 16.40
N ASN A 341 1.54 3.80 15.96
CA ASN A 341 1.04 2.69 16.74
C ASN A 341 1.22 1.37 15.98
N VAL A 342 1.77 0.36 16.66
CA VAL A 342 1.98 -1.00 16.15
C VAL A 342 1.11 -1.97 16.96
N GLY A 343 0.20 -2.67 16.29
CA GLY A 343 -0.79 -3.55 16.94
C GLY A 343 -1.84 -2.75 17.70
N PHE A 344 -2.60 -1.90 17.00
CA PHE A 344 -3.40 -0.83 17.62
C PHE A 344 -4.88 -0.83 17.21
N THR A 345 -5.75 -0.57 18.19
CA THR A 345 -7.17 -0.11 18.14
C THR A 345 -8.30 -1.13 18.20
N TYR A 346 -8.23 -2.28 17.53
CA TYR A 346 -9.39 -3.19 17.45
C TYR A 346 -9.01 -4.64 17.75
N ALA A 347 -10.00 -5.44 18.20
CA ALA A 347 -9.83 -6.88 18.34
C ALA A 347 -9.37 -7.47 16.98
N GLY A 348 -8.21 -8.12 16.97
CA GLY A 348 -7.62 -8.71 15.76
C GLY A 348 -6.47 -7.93 15.11
N GLY A 349 -6.11 -6.73 15.58
CA GLY A 349 -4.92 -6.02 15.09
C GLY A 349 -3.62 -6.79 15.40
N ASP A 350 -2.79 -7.06 14.38
CA ASP A 350 -1.52 -7.79 14.50
C ASP A 350 -0.44 -7.00 13.77
N GLY A 351 0.28 -6.16 14.52
CA GLY A 351 1.27 -5.23 13.98
C GLY A 351 2.68 -5.76 14.14
N LYS A 352 3.45 -5.78 13.04
CA LYS A 352 4.86 -6.17 13.07
C LYS A 352 5.73 -5.18 12.32
N VAL A 353 6.77 -4.69 12.98
CA VAL A 353 7.81 -3.86 12.36
C VAL A 353 9.16 -4.52 12.56
N ILE A 354 9.91 -4.69 11.48
CA ILE A 354 11.33 -5.06 11.51
C ILE A 354 12.10 -3.92 10.88
N ILE A 355 13.07 -3.39 11.62
CA ILE A 355 14.07 -2.47 11.10
C ILE A 355 15.45 -3.10 11.29
N THR A 356 16.21 -3.25 10.20
CA THR A 356 17.47 -3.97 10.19
C THR A 356 18.50 -3.33 9.27
N ASP A 357 19.74 -3.79 9.33
CA ASP A 357 20.92 -3.26 8.65
C ASP A 357 21.41 -1.87 9.13
N PRO A 358 22.73 -1.64 9.14
CA PRO A 358 23.27 -0.32 9.46
C PRO A 358 22.76 0.77 8.50
N GLY A 359 22.44 1.94 9.05
CA GLY A 359 21.98 3.10 8.27
C GLY A 359 20.47 3.14 8.01
N SER A 360 19.76 2.03 8.21
CA SER A 360 18.30 2.00 8.20
C SER A 360 17.76 2.74 9.43
N ARG A 361 16.77 3.63 9.22
CA ARG A 361 16.30 4.51 10.29
C ARG A 361 14.79 4.76 10.27
N TRP A 362 14.17 4.65 11.43
CA TRP A 362 12.77 5.03 11.63
C TRP A 362 12.65 6.15 12.67
N VAL A 363 12.10 7.29 12.24
CA VAL A 363 11.91 8.47 13.08
C VAL A 363 10.44 8.69 13.36
N ASN A 364 10.08 8.78 14.64
CA ASN A 364 8.80 9.27 15.13
C ASN A 364 9.01 10.63 15.80
N GLN A 365 8.27 11.66 15.40
CA GLN A 365 8.48 13.00 15.95
C GLN A 365 8.01 13.14 17.39
N GLU A 366 7.01 12.35 17.82
CA GLU A 366 6.49 12.39 19.20
C GLU A 366 6.60 11.01 19.86
N PHE A 367 5.76 10.05 19.47
CA PHE A 367 5.74 8.74 20.14
C PHE A 367 5.68 7.55 19.20
N LEU A 368 6.21 6.43 19.71
CA LEU A 368 5.98 5.08 19.22
C LEU A 368 5.28 4.26 20.32
N ARG A 369 4.17 3.63 19.96
CA ARG A 369 3.39 2.76 20.85
C ARG A 369 3.28 1.36 20.28
N ILE A 370 3.53 0.36 21.11
CA ILE A 370 3.61 -1.04 20.71
C ILE A 370 2.63 -1.85 21.58
N GLY A 371 1.58 -2.42 20.99
CA GLY A 371 0.65 -3.33 21.68
C GLY A 371 -0.05 -2.74 22.91
N LEU A 372 -0.49 -1.47 22.85
CA LEU A 372 -1.14 -0.78 23.97
C LEU A 372 -2.61 -1.19 24.24
N HIS A 373 -3.31 -1.73 23.24
CA HIS A 373 -4.74 -2.05 23.37
C HIS A 373 -4.96 -3.51 23.76
N ALA A 374 -6.07 -3.77 24.46
CA ALA A 374 -6.31 -5.00 25.22
C ALA A 374 -6.35 -6.34 24.43
N THR A 375 -6.24 -6.32 23.10
CA THR A 375 -6.49 -7.49 22.25
C THR A 375 -5.62 -7.61 21.00
N GLY A 376 -4.70 -6.67 20.73
CA GLY A 376 -3.89 -6.67 19.50
C GLY A 376 -2.38 -6.72 19.79
N PRO A 377 -1.66 -7.80 19.42
CA PRO A 377 -0.21 -7.84 19.60
C PRO A 377 0.48 -6.81 18.70
N GLY A 378 1.50 -6.16 19.25
CA GLY A 378 2.43 -5.31 18.52
C GLY A 378 3.85 -5.79 18.71
N VAL A 379 4.60 -5.99 17.63
CA VAL A 379 6.01 -6.41 17.69
C VAL A 379 6.86 -5.41 16.93
N VAL A 380 7.88 -4.87 17.58
CA VAL A 380 8.92 -4.07 16.93
C VAL A 380 10.27 -4.72 17.17
N ARG A 381 11.03 -4.90 16.09
CA ARG A 381 12.40 -5.41 16.13
C ARG A 381 13.35 -4.42 15.53
N VAL A 382 14.40 -4.10 16.28
CA VAL A 382 15.48 -3.21 15.84
C VAL A 382 16.79 -3.99 15.85
N GLU A 383 17.27 -4.34 14.68
CA GLU A 383 18.29 -5.38 14.52
C GLU A 383 19.51 -4.88 13.73
N HIS A 384 20.64 -5.55 13.90
CA HIS A 384 21.86 -5.39 13.09
C HIS A 384 22.32 -3.94 12.91
N GLY A 385 22.29 -3.15 14.00
CA GLY A 385 22.78 -1.77 14.01
C GLY A 385 21.81 -0.74 13.43
N ALA A 386 20.56 -1.10 13.16
CA ALA A 386 19.53 -0.16 12.75
C ALA A 386 19.04 0.72 13.92
N GLU A 387 18.36 1.83 13.59
CA GLU A 387 18.04 2.89 14.56
C GLU A 387 16.55 3.28 14.55
N ILE A 388 15.94 3.30 15.74
CA ILE A 388 14.66 3.97 16.01
C ILE A 388 14.95 5.26 16.77
N VAL A 389 14.30 6.36 16.35
CA VAL A 389 14.33 7.64 17.06
C VAL A 389 12.91 8.07 17.37
N SER A 390 12.63 8.42 18.63
CA SER A 390 11.33 8.88 19.11
C SER A 390 11.54 9.72 20.38
N GLU A 391 10.61 10.63 20.74
CA GLU A 391 10.70 11.23 22.08
C GLU A 391 10.42 10.17 23.14
N THR A 392 9.39 9.35 22.91
CA THR A 392 9.03 8.24 23.80
C THR A 392 8.71 6.96 23.03
N VAL A 393 9.00 5.83 23.67
CA VAL A 393 8.56 4.49 23.25
C VAL A 393 7.78 3.86 24.40
N THR A 394 6.55 3.44 24.16
CA THR A 394 5.75 2.71 25.14
C THR A 394 5.47 1.29 24.63
N VAL A 395 5.94 0.30 25.37
CA VAL A 395 5.62 -1.11 25.17
C VAL A 395 4.46 -1.45 26.09
N GLY A 396 3.26 -1.60 25.53
CA GLY A 396 2.06 -1.99 26.26
C GLY A 396 2.04 -3.47 26.62
N ALA A 397 1.03 -3.92 27.37
CA ALA A 397 0.91 -5.30 27.84
C ALA A 397 0.90 -6.37 26.74
N TRP A 398 0.56 -5.99 25.51
CA TRP A 398 0.56 -6.85 24.31
C TRP A 398 1.68 -6.49 23.34
N GLY A 399 2.60 -5.63 23.76
CA GLY A 399 3.73 -5.16 22.98
C GLY A 399 4.98 -5.98 23.23
N GLU A 400 5.78 -6.15 22.19
CA GLU A 400 7.15 -6.65 22.26
C GLU A 400 8.09 -5.66 21.57
N LEU A 401 9.18 -5.30 22.27
CA LEU A 401 10.35 -4.64 21.70
C LEU A 401 11.55 -5.57 21.79
N ALA A 402 12.12 -5.94 20.64
CA ALA A 402 13.22 -6.89 20.56
C ALA A 402 14.38 -6.39 19.68
N GLY A 403 15.53 -7.07 19.77
CA GLY A 403 16.66 -6.89 18.86
C GLY A 403 17.95 -6.45 19.55
N ASP A 404 18.94 -6.10 18.73
CA ASP A 404 20.31 -5.72 19.11
C ASP A 404 20.74 -4.35 18.55
N GLY A 405 19.79 -3.57 18.02
CA GLY A 405 20.04 -2.23 17.51
C GLY A 405 19.86 -1.11 18.55
N VAL A 406 19.56 0.09 18.06
CA VAL A 406 19.53 1.32 18.88
C VAL A 406 18.13 1.94 18.90
N VAL A 407 17.62 2.20 20.09
CA VAL A 407 16.40 2.98 20.36
C VAL A 407 16.81 4.27 21.05
N ARG A 408 16.75 5.40 20.34
CA ARG A 408 16.95 6.73 20.92
C ARG A 408 15.63 7.30 21.38
N ALA A 409 15.24 6.96 22.61
CA ALA A 409 14.03 7.43 23.26
C ALA A 409 14.06 7.09 24.76
N ASP A 410 13.22 7.75 25.54
CA ASP A 410 12.80 7.19 26.83
C ASP A 410 11.83 6.02 26.58
N VAL A 411 12.10 4.87 27.19
CA VAL A 411 11.34 3.62 27.00
C VAL A 411 10.59 3.26 28.28
N THR A 412 9.27 3.10 28.19
CA THR A 412 8.42 2.55 29.25
C THR A 412 7.93 1.16 28.85
N ASN A 413 8.20 0.16 29.67
CA ASN A 413 7.86 -1.24 29.41
C ASN A 413 6.81 -1.76 30.39
N ALA A 414 5.60 -2.01 29.87
CA ALA A 414 4.52 -2.76 30.51
C ALA A 414 4.25 -4.11 29.81
N GLY A 415 5.00 -4.44 28.75
CA GLY A 415 4.89 -5.65 27.95
C GLY A 415 6.15 -6.49 27.98
N LEU A 416 6.67 -6.85 26.82
CA LEU A 416 7.87 -7.68 26.67
C LEU A 416 9.03 -6.88 26.06
N VAL A 417 10.20 -6.98 26.69
CA VAL A 417 11.47 -6.54 26.11
C VAL A 417 12.43 -7.71 26.05
N THR A 418 13.01 -7.93 24.87
CA THR A 418 13.80 -9.12 24.52
C THR A 418 15.04 -8.70 23.72
N PRO A 419 16.16 -8.31 24.37
CA PRO A 419 17.41 -8.11 23.66
C PRO A 419 17.80 -9.35 22.84
N GLY A 420 18.62 -9.15 21.80
CA GLY A 420 19.05 -10.20 20.88
C GLY A 420 18.20 -10.30 19.62
N ALA A 421 18.83 -10.79 18.54
CA ALA A 421 18.24 -10.88 17.21
C ALA A 421 17.20 -12.01 17.11
N ARG A 422 16.12 -11.79 16.36
CA ARG A 422 15.00 -12.74 16.26
C ARG A 422 14.77 -13.18 14.81
N ALA A 423 14.51 -14.48 14.62
CA ALA A 423 14.12 -15.04 13.33
C ALA A 423 12.75 -14.52 12.90
N ALA A 424 12.44 -14.60 11.61
CA ALA A 424 11.16 -14.10 11.09
C ALA A 424 9.94 -14.67 11.83
N ASP A 425 10.02 -15.90 12.36
CA ASP A 425 8.98 -16.57 13.17
C ASP A 425 8.95 -16.15 14.65
N GLY A 426 9.90 -15.30 15.09
CA GLY A 426 10.04 -14.83 16.46
C GLY A 426 10.85 -15.70 17.39
N GLN A 427 11.43 -16.78 16.89
CA GLN A 427 12.43 -17.50 17.66
C GLN A 427 13.69 -16.65 17.82
N SER A 428 14.40 -16.84 18.93
CA SER A 428 15.71 -16.21 19.09
C SER A 428 16.71 -16.81 18.12
N ILE A 429 17.37 -15.98 17.33
CA ILE A 429 18.51 -16.42 16.50
C ILE A 429 19.78 -16.31 17.32
N ASP A 430 20.02 -15.16 17.93
CA ASP A 430 21.28 -14.85 18.60
C ASP A 430 21.05 -13.95 19.81
N VAL A 431 22.01 -13.99 20.73
CA VAL A 431 22.10 -13.03 21.83
C VAL A 431 22.54 -11.67 21.31
N GLY A 432 22.24 -10.60 22.04
CA GLY A 432 22.60 -9.26 21.58
C GLY A 432 22.51 -8.17 22.63
N THR A 433 22.97 -6.98 22.27
CA THR A 433 22.83 -5.79 23.12
C THR A 433 21.79 -4.86 22.53
N LEU A 434 20.64 -4.73 23.20
CA LEU A 434 19.67 -3.69 22.87
C LEU A 434 20.11 -2.38 23.53
N HIS A 435 20.33 -1.34 22.73
CA HIS A 435 20.71 -0.03 23.24
C HIS A 435 19.49 0.87 23.38
N VAL A 436 19.23 1.36 24.58
CA VAL A 436 18.27 2.44 24.86
C VAL A 436 19.07 3.70 25.16
N ASP A 437 19.14 4.60 24.19
CA ASP A 437 19.75 5.91 24.36
C ASP A 437 18.72 6.90 24.92
N GLY A 438 18.46 6.72 26.22
CA GLY A 438 17.45 7.40 27.01
C GLY A 438 17.30 6.72 28.36
N SER A 439 16.20 6.98 29.06
CA SER A 439 15.82 6.28 30.29
C SER A 439 15.01 5.02 29.99
N PHE A 440 15.08 4.03 30.87
CA PHE A 440 14.28 2.81 30.80
C PHE A 440 13.46 2.63 32.07
N THR A 441 12.14 2.53 31.95
CA THR A 441 11.25 2.25 33.08
C THR A 441 10.53 0.94 32.83
N GLN A 442 10.76 -0.06 33.68
CA GLN A 442 10.00 -1.31 33.66
C GLN A 442 8.88 -1.26 34.70
N GLU A 443 7.64 -1.25 34.22
CA GLU A 443 6.45 -1.25 35.07
C GLU A 443 6.18 -2.64 35.66
N SER A 444 5.24 -2.72 36.60
CA SER A 444 4.87 -3.99 37.26
C SER A 444 4.32 -5.05 36.30
N GLY A 445 3.74 -4.64 35.16
CA GLY A 445 3.29 -5.56 34.10
C GLY A 445 4.41 -5.97 33.14
N GLY A 446 5.53 -5.25 33.12
CA GLY A 446 6.61 -5.45 32.17
C GLY A 446 7.47 -6.67 32.47
N ARG A 447 7.93 -7.33 31.42
CA ARG A 447 8.89 -8.45 31.45
C ARG A 447 10.11 -8.10 30.62
N LEU A 448 11.28 -8.33 31.19
CA LEU A 448 12.57 -8.33 30.49
C LEU A 448 13.04 -9.78 30.43
N VAL A 449 13.28 -10.30 29.23
CA VAL A 449 13.84 -11.63 29.02
C VAL A 449 15.27 -11.48 28.55
N VAL A 450 16.20 -12.17 29.20
CA VAL A 450 17.61 -12.23 28.80
C VAL A 450 18.04 -13.66 28.57
N GLU A 451 18.71 -13.90 27.46
CA GLU A 451 19.24 -15.19 27.06
C GLU A 451 20.72 -15.30 27.40
N VAL A 452 21.14 -16.47 27.88
CA VAL A 452 22.52 -16.75 28.30
C VAL A 452 23.00 -18.03 27.63
N GLY A 453 23.95 -17.89 26.70
CA GLY A 453 24.66 -19.00 26.04
C GLY A 453 26.17 -19.01 26.29
N GLY A 454 26.71 -17.96 26.93
CA GLY A 454 28.13 -17.74 27.12
C GLY A 454 28.44 -16.46 27.91
N TYR A 455 29.72 -16.22 28.18
CA TYR A 455 30.16 -15.18 29.13
C TYR A 455 30.30 -13.77 28.55
N ALA A 456 30.48 -13.64 27.23
CA ALA A 456 30.70 -12.35 26.61
C ALA A 456 29.39 -11.55 26.56
N PRO A 457 29.32 -10.32 27.10
CA PRO A 457 28.13 -9.47 26.96
C PRO A 457 27.87 -9.16 25.48
N GLY A 458 26.63 -9.32 25.03
CA GLY A 458 26.19 -9.01 23.66
C GLY A 458 26.54 -10.07 22.60
N SER A 459 27.49 -10.98 22.86
CA SER A 459 27.84 -12.08 21.93
C SER A 459 27.82 -13.47 22.57
N GLY A 460 27.67 -13.54 23.89
CA GLY A 460 27.44 -14.76 24.66
C GLY A 460 26.17 -14.70 25.51
N HIS A 461 25.73 -13.51 25.91
CA HIS A 461 24.43 -13.31 26.56
C HIS A 461 23.84 -11.96 26.22
N ASP A 462 22.54 -11.85 26.41
CA ASP A 462 21.78 -10.63 26.20
C ASP A 462 22.14 -9.54 27.19
N VAL A 463 22.14 -8.30 26.69
CA VAL A 463 22.34 -7.10 27.50
C VAL A 463 21.31 -6.05 27.11
N LEU A 464 20.66 -5.46 28.10
CA LEU A 464 19.98 -4.18 27.93
C LEU A 464 20.93 -3.06 28.34
N GLN A 465 21.37 -2.24 27.40
CA GLN A 465 22.27 -1.12 27.65
C GLN A 465 21.50 0.20 27.57
N VAL A 466 21.33 0.85 28.71
CA VAL A 466 20.61 2.11 28.88
C VAL A 466 21.65 3.24 29.04
N SER A 467 21.51 4.36 28.35
CA SER A 467 22.42 5.51 28.53
C SER A 467 22.01 6.38 29.73
N GLY A 468 20.72 6.42 30.07
CA GLY A 468 20.14 7.15 31.18
C GLY A 468 19.89 6.33 32.45
N HIS A 469 18.79 6.64 33.14
CA HIS A 469 18.36 5.94 34.36
C HIS A 469 17.53 4.70 34.02
N ALA A 470 17.80 3.57 34.68
CA ALA A 470 16.97 2.38 34.61
C ALA A 470 16.18 2.16 35.92
N ALA A 471 14.86 2.35 35.87
CA ALA A 471 13.95 2.05 36.96
C ALA A 471 13.33 0.67 36.75
N LEU A 472 13.60 -0.27 37.67
CA LEU A 472 13.19 -1.66 37.53
C LEU A 472 11.97 -2.01 38.40
N GLY A 473 11.07 -2.77 37.79
CA GLY A 473 9.91 -3.43 38.40
C GLY A 473 9.59 -4.71 37.63
N GLY A 474 8.38 -5.24 37.80
CA GLY A 474 7.88 -6.34 36.98
C GLY A 474 8.70 -7.63 37.08
N VAL A 475 8.90 -8.31 35.94
CA VAL A 475 9.56 -9.61 35.85
C VAL A 475 10.90 -9.52 35.13
N LEU A 476 11.94 -10.12 35.71
CA LEU A 476 13.16 -10.51 35.00
C LEU A 476 13.13 -12.02 34.75
N GLU A 477 13.23 -12.43 33.49
CA GLU A 477 13.32 -13.84 33.10
C GLU A 477 14.67 -14.13 32.45
N VAL A 478 15.28 -15.26 32.84
CA VAL A 478 16.52 -15.76 32.24
C VAL A 478 16.22 -17.03 31.46
N ARG A 479 16.74 -17.13 30.24
CA ARG A 479 16.69 -18.34 29.42
C ARG A 479 18.10 -18.81 29.09
N LEU A 480 18.35 -20.11 29.17
CA LEU A 480 19.62 -20.68 28.74
C LEU A 480 19.52 -21.08 27.27
N ARG A 481 20.62 -20.92 26.53
CA ARG A 481 20.72 -21.33 25.12
C ARG A 481 21.57 -22.57 24.96
N ASP A 482 21.28 -23.37 23.95
CA ASP A 482 22.16 -24.44 23.44
C ASP A 482 22.68 -25.42 24.53
N GLY A 483 21.86 -25.67 25.56
CA GLY A 483 22.22 -26.54 26.68
C GLY A 483 23.26 -25.95 27.63
N PHE A 484 23.55 -24.64 27.54
CA PHE A 484 24.50 -23.95 28.39
C PHE A 484 24.12 -24.08 29.87
N ASP A 485 25.06 -24.56 30.69
CA ASP A 485 24.88 -24.77 32.12
C ASP A 485 25.97 -24.04 32.91
N PRO A 486 25.76 -22.74 33.22
CA PRO A 486 26.76 -21.85 33.81
C PRO A 486 27.47 -22.44 35.04
N PRO A 487 28.81 -22.49 35.09
CA PRO A 487 29.54 -22.97 36.27
C PRO A 487 29.38 -22.03 37.47
N MET A 488 29.60 -22.57 38.67
CA MET A 488 29.71 -21.75 39.88
C MET A 488 30.76 -20.66 39.69
N GLY A 489 30.46 -19.45 40.16
CA GLY A 489 31.33 -18.28 40.05
C GLY A 489 31.19 -17.52 38.72
N ALA A 490 30.40 -18.01 37.77
CA ALA A 490 30.07 -17.25 36.57
C ALA A 490 29.27 -15.99 36.92
N ILE A 491 29.58 -14.88 36.24
CA ILE A 491 28.91 -13.58 36.40
C ILE A 491 28.51 -13.06 35.02
N PHE A 492 27.27 -12.65 34.86
CA PHE A 492 26.71 -12.09 33.63
C PHE A 492 26.15 -10.71 33.90
N LYS A 493 26.56 -9.70 33.13
CA LYS A 493 25.98 -8.35 33.22
C LYS A 493 24.80 -8.27 32.26
N VAL A 494 23.59 -8.20 32.79
CA VAL A 494 22.36 -8.26 31.98
C VAL A 494 21.74 -6.89 31.75
N ILE A 495 22.05 -5.91 32.61
CA ILE A 495 21.68 -4.50 32.40
C ILE A 495 22.88 -3.62 32.69
N GLY A 496 23.12 -2.61 31.85
CA GLY A 496 23.98 -1.48 32.14
C GLY A 496 23.22 -0.17 32.00
N ALA A 497 23.40 0.77 32.93
CA ALA A 497 22.77 2.08 32.96
C ALA A 497 23.73 3.14 33.55
N SER A 498 23.37 4.41 33.49
CA SER A 498 24.10 5.47 34.24
C SER A 498 23.76 5.45 35.73
N SER A 499 22.53 5.04 36.06
CA SER A 499 22.07 4.80 37.42
C SER A 499 20.86 3.87 37.41
N MET A 500 20.61 3.21 38.53
CA MET A 500 19.48 2.29 38.68
C MET A 500 18.67 2.58 39.94
N SER A 501 17.37 2.31 39.87
CA SER A 501 16.48 2.26 41.03
C SER A 501 15.49 1.11 40.92
N GLY A 502 14.85 0.77 42.04
CA GLY A 502 13.94 -0.37 42.10
C GLY A 502 14.65 -1.72 41.95
N ALA A 503 13.85 -2.77 41.77
CA ALA A 503 14.30 -4.13 41.50
C ALA A 503 13.15 -4.89 40.82
N PRO A 504 13.44 -5.95 40.04
CA PRO A 504 12.40 -6.83 39.55
C PRO A 504 11.57 -7.36 40.72
N SER A 505 10.25 -7.20 40.66
CA SER A 505 9.32 -7.73 41.67
C SER A 505 9.23 -9.26 41.64
N GLN A 506 9.60 -9.87 40.51
CA GLN A 506 9.70 -11.32 40.35
C GLN A 506 10.89 -11.67 39.46
N THR A 507 11.56 -12.77 39.79
CA THR A 507 12.59 -13.39 38.95
C THR A 507 12.14 -14.77 38.49
N VAL A 508 12.31 -15.08 37.21
CA VAL A 508 12.08 -16.40 36.62
C VAL A 508 13.41 -16.93 36.11
N PHE A 509 14.02 -17.82 36.88
CA PHE A 509 15.32 -18.38 36.56
C PHE A 509 15.21 -19.87 36.21
N PRO A 510 15.98 -20.36 35.22
CA PRO A 510 16.01 -21.77 34.88
C PRO A 510 16.78 -22.55 35.94
N SER A 511 16.45 -23.83 36.10
CA SER A 511 17.21 -24.74 36.95
C SER A 511 18.61 -24.98 36.39
N LEU A 512 19.62 -24.99 37.27
CA LEU A 512 20.99 -25.30 36.92
C LEU A 512 21.39 -26.66 37.51
N SER A 513 22.31 -27.39 36.85
CA SER A 513 22.71 -28.71 37.33
C SER A 513 23.52 -28.60 38.62
N GLY A 514 23.57 -29.66 39.44
CA GLY A 514 24.49 -29.73 40.59
C GLY A 514 24.14 -28.79 41.76
N GLY A 515 22.86 -28.40 41.89
CA GLY A 515 22.37 -27.53 42.97
C GLY A 515 22.82 -26.07 42.83
N ARG A 516 23.15 -25.63 41.61
CA ARG A 516 23.47 -24.23 41.33
C ARG A 516 22.21 -23.40 41.17
N PHE A 517 22.33 -22.10 41.39
CA PHE A 517 21.26 -21.14 41.15
C PHE A 517 21.84 -19.75 40.80
N PHE A 518 21.00 -18.92 40.18
CA PHE A 518 21.32 -17.52 39.93
C PHE A 518 20.98 -16.65 41.13
N LEU A 519 21.93 -15.81 41.54
CA LEU A 519 21.74 -14.71 42.46
C LEU A 519 21.76 -13.39 41.67
N LEU A 520 20.74 -12.57 41.88
CA LEU A 520 20.67 -11.23 41.30
C LEU A 520 21.34 -10.23 42.24
N TYR A 521 22.21 -9.37 41.73
CA TYR A 521 22.74 -8.23 42.48
C TYR A 521 22.98 -7.02 41.57
N SER A 522 23.02 -5.83 42.17
CA SER A 522 23.31 -4.57 41.48
C SER A 522 24.43 -3.81 42.19
N ASP A 523 25.22 -3.06 41.44
CA ASP A 523 26.21 -2.10 41.94
C ASP A 523 25.73 -0.64 41.88
N GLY A 524 24.44 -0.42 41.58
CA GLY A 524 23.81 0.90 41.45
C GLY A 524 23.78 1.44 40.02
N ALA A 525 24.53 0.85 39.08
CA ALA A 525 24.52 1.23 37.66
C ALA A 525 24.35 0.03 36.73
N SER A 526 24.65 -1.18 37.19
CA SER A 526 24.52 -2.42 36.43
C SER A 526 23.77 -3.49 37.24
N LEU A 527 23.12 -4.41 36.52
CA LEU A 527 22.47 -5.59 37.07
C LEU A 527 23.21 -6.84 36.63
N TYR A 528 23.52 -7.70 37.60
CA TYR A 528 24.32 -8.90 37.39
C TYR A 528 23.60 -10.16 37.87
N LEU A 529 23.84 -11.25 37.14
CA LEU A 529 23.54 -12.62 37.55
C LEU A 529 24.84 -13.29 37.99
N ALA A 530 24.96 -13.66 39.26
CA ALA A 530 26.05 -14.52 39.75
C ALA A 530 25.55 -15.96 39.92
N VAL A 531 26.36 -16.93 39.56
CA VAL A 531 26.03 -18.34 39.74
C VAL A 531 26.67 -18.85 41.02
N LEU A 532 25.84 -19.29 41.96
CA LEU A 532 26.28 -19.83 43.24
C LEU A 532 25.91 -21.31 43.34
N GLN A 533 26.54 -22.02 44.28
CA GLN A 533 26.24 -23.40 44.62
C GLN A 533 25.87 -23.47 46.11
N GLY A 534 24.78 -24.15 46.45
CA GLY A 534 24.35 -24.32 47.83
C GLY A 534 23.07 -25.14 47.97
N LEU A 535 22.67 -25.41 49.22
CA LEU A 535 21.31 -25.85 49.52
C LEU A 535 20.40 -24.64 49.25
N GLN A 536 19.49 -24.77 48.28
CA GLN A 536 18.55 -23.70 47.89
C GLN A 536 17.93 -23.04 49.14
N PRO A 537 17.89 -21.69 49.25
CA PRO A 537 17.05 -21.07 50.28
C PRO A 537 15.60 -21.56 50.09
N PRO A 538 14.84 -21.81 51.16
CA PRO A 538 13.51 -22.40 51.04
C PRO A 538 12.64 -21.56 50.10
N PRO A 539 11.77 -22.19 49.29
CA PRO A 539 10.81 -21.44 48.49
C PRO A 539 10.05 -20.49 49.41
N GLY A 540 9.90 -19.23 48.99
CA GLY A 540 8.98 -18.31 49.66
C GLY A 540 7.59 -18.95 49.77
N PRO A 541 6.79 -18.59 50.78
CA PRO A 541 5.46 -19.17 50.96
C PRO A 541 4.66 -19.04 49.65
N PRO A 542 3.86 -20.06 49.30
CA PRO A 542 3.02 -19.99 48.11
C PRO A 542 2.15 -18.73 48.16
N PRO A 543 1.89 -18.05 47.03
CA PRO A 543 0.99 -16.91 47.00
C PRO A 543 -0.35 -17.30 47.60
N ALA A 544 -0.89 -16.44 48.47
CA ALA A 544 -2.21 -16.66 49.04
C ALA A 544 -3.23 -16.82 47.89
N PRO A 545 -4.19 -17.76 48.00
CA PRO A 545 -5.27 -17.87 47.02
C PRO A 545 -5.96 -16.51 46.92
N ILE A 546 -6.05 -15.99 45.69
CA ILE A 546 -6.91 -14.85 45.40
C ILE A 546 -8.34 -15.29 45.76
N PRO A 547 -9.09 -14.56 46.62
CA PRO A 547 -10.48 -14.87 46.83
C PRO A 547 -11.20 -14.71 45.48
N LEU A 548 -11.89 -15.77 45.04
CA LEU A 548 -12.82 -15.66 43.93
C LEU A 548 -13.83 -14.57 44.29
N PRO A 549 -14.08 -13.56 43.43
CA PRO A 549 -15.23 -12.70 43.62
C PRO A 549 -16.48 -13.57 43.47
N GLU A 550 -17.20 -13.78 44.57
CA GLU A 550 -18.54 -14.36 44.53
C GLU A 550 -19.46 -13.40 43.76
N GLY A 551 -20.07 -13.91 42.70
CA GLY A 551 -21.15 -13.23 41.99
C GLY A 551 -20.77 -12.62 40.64
N PHE A 552 -20.44 -13.45 39.66
CA PHE A 552 -20.78 -13.17 38.26
C PHE A 552 -21.37 -14.43 37.64
N GLU A 553 -22.70 -14.44 37.52
CA GLU A 553 -23.39 -15.35 36.61
C GLU A 553 -22.85 -15.09 35.20
N THR A 554 -22.48 -16.16 34.51
CA THR A 554 -22.10 -16.13 33.10
C THR A 554 -23.29 -15.67 32.26
N PRO A 555 -23.19 -14.61 31.44
CA PRO A 555 -24.20 -14.37 30.42
C PRO A 555 -24.12 -15.47 29.34
N PRO A 556 -25.27 -15.89 28.77
CA PRO A 556 -25.31 -16.94 27.77
C PRO A 556 -24.56 -16.50 26.50
N VAL A 557 -23.71 -17.40 26.00
CA VAL A 557 -23.10 -17.31 24.67
C VAL A 557 -24.24 -17.31 23.63
N PRO A 558 -24.33 -16.32 22.74
CA PRO A 558 -25.16 -16.47 21.55
C PRO A 558 -24.51 -17.52 20.65
N PHE A 559 -25.26 -18.59 20.43
CA PHE A 559 -25.05 -19.57 19.38
C PHE A 559 -25.01 -18.82 18.04
N VAL A 560 -23.85 -18.76 17.39
CA VAL A 560 -23.75 -18.33 16.00
C VAL A 560 -23.89 -19.59 15.16
N ASP A 561 -25.03 -19.72 14.50
CA ASP A 561 -25.30 -20.77 13.53
C ASP A 561 -24.23 -20.78 12.43
N ALA A 562 -23.66 -21.96 12.22
CA ALA A 562 -22.81 -22.26 11.09
C ALA A 562 -23.63 -22.17 9.78
N TYR A 563 -23.27 -21.21 8.93
CA TYR A 563 -23.58 -21.24 7.50
C TYR A 563 -22.30 -21.02 6.69
N ALA A 564 -21.85 -22.13 6.08
CA ALA A 564 -20.97 -22.25 4.90
C ALA A 564 -19.52 -21.72 4.96
N GLU A 565 -18.62 -22.47 5.59
CA GLU A 565 -17.15 -22.32 5.49
C GLU A 565 -16.49 -23.48 4.72
N SER A 566 -16.84 -23.70 3.45
CA SER A 566 -16.05 -24.65 2.62
C SER A 566 -15.45 -24.03 1.36
N SER A 567 -16.00 -22.92 0.86
CA SER A 567 -15.40 -22.21 -0.29
C SER A 567 -14.32 -21.20 0.11
N CYS A 568 -14.41 -20.66 1.34
CA CYS A 568 -13.52 -19.60 1.83
C CYS A 568 -12.09 -20.12 2.08
N GLU A 569 -11.93 -21.31 2.67
CA GLU A 569 -10.59 -21.87 2.97
C GLU A 569 -9.79 -22.24 1.72
N GLU A 570 -10.44 -22.76 0.67
CA GLU A 570 -9.76 -23.04 -0.59
C GLU A 570 -9.39 -21.75 -1.34
N ASP A 571 -10.24 -20.73 -1.28
CA ASP A 571 -9.93 -19.41 -1.83
C ASP A 571 -8.78 -18.74 -1.05
N HIS A 572 -8.71 -18.94 0.29
CA HIS A 572 -7.60 -18.48 1.13
C HIS A 572 -6.27 -19.16 0.77
N ALA A 573 -6.27 -20.47 0.48
CA ALA A 573 -5.07 -21.20 0.08
C ALA A 573 -4.57 -20.74 -1.30
N ARG A 574 -5.50 -20.53 -2.25
CA ARG A 574 -5.19 -20.05 -3.60
C ARG A 574 -4.65 -18.61 -3.61
N ALA A 575 -5.20 -17.73 -2.76
CA ALA A 575 -4.69 -16.35 -2.60
C ALA A 575 -3.25 -16.33 -2.04
N ARG A 576 -2.97 -17.13 -1.01
CA ARG A 576 -1.61 -17.27 -0.44
C ARG A 576 -0.61 -17.78 -1.47
N GLU A 577 -0.99 -18.77 -2.28
CA GLU A 577 -0.14 -19.32 -3.34
C GLU A 577 0.14 -18.29 -4.45
N ARG A 578 -0.86 -17.46 -4.83
CA ARG A 578 -0.68 -16.35 -5.78
C ARG A 578 0.24 -15.26 -5.23
N ALA A 579 0.07 -14.87 -3.96
CA ALA A 579 0.94 -13.89 -3.30
C ALA A 579 2.39 -14.39 -3.19
N GLU A 580 2.61 -15.66 -2.86
CA GLU A 580 3.95 -16.27 -2.89
C GLU A 580 4.52 -16.37 -4.30
N ALA A 581 3.70 -16.68 -5.30
CA ALA A 581 4.12 -16.69 -6.70
C ALA A 581 4.54 -15.30 -7.18
N ALA A 582 3.79 -14.24 -6.81
CA ALA A 582 4.17 -12.86 -7.07
C ALA A 582 5.50 -12.48 -6.40
N ARG A 583 5.73 -12.90 -5.14
CA ARG A 583 7.01 -12.73 -4.44
C ARG A 583 8.17 -13.42 -5.17
N ARG A 584 7.96 -14.65 -5.66
CA ARG A 584 8.97 -15.39 -6.43
C ARG A 584 9.23 -14.73 -7.79
N ALA A 585 8.20 -14.24 -8.46
CA ALA A 585 8.32 -13.54 -9.74
C ALA A 585 9.10 -12.21 -9.59
N ALA A 586 8.82 -11.44 -8.54
CA ALA A 586 9.55 -10.23 -8.22
C ALA A 586 11.02 -10.52 -7.88
N ALA A 587 11.30 -11.56 -7.07
CA ALA A 587 12.67 -12.01 -6.77
C ALA A 587 13.42 -12.50 -8.02
N THR A 588 12.72 -13.18 -8.95
CA THR A 588 13.31 -13.64 -10.22
C THR A 588 13.61 -12.48 -11.15
N ALA A 589 12.70 -11.49 -11.23
CA ALA A 589 12.93 -10.27 -12.00
C ALA A 589 14.10 -9.44 -11.42
N LEU A 590 14.23 -9.40 -10.10
CA LEU A 590 15.36 -8.79 -9.37
C LEU A 590 16.69 -9.46 -9.72
N LEU A 591 16.74 -10.79 -9.70
CA LEU A 591 17.93 -11.55 -10.07
C LEU A 591 18.29 -11.33 -11.55
N ALA A 592 17.30 -11.30 -12.43
CA ALA A 592 17.51 -11.04 -13.86
C ALA A 592 18.06 -9.63 -14.11
N ALA A 593 17.50 -8.60 -13.46
CA ALA A 593 17.96 -7.22 -13.58
C ALA A 593 19.38 -7.03 -13.01
N TRP A 594 19.71 -7.69 -11.90
CA TRP A 594 21.06 -7.68 -11.32
C TRP A 594 22.10 -8.35 -12.23
N LEU A 595 21.75 -9.51 -12.81
CA LEU A 595 22.61 -10.19 -13.79
C LEU A 595 22.83 -9.35 -15.06
N ASP A 596 21.81 -8.63 -15.51
CA ASP A 596 21.89 -7.75 -16.68
C ASP A 596 22.77 -6.51 -16.39
N SER A 597 22.71 -5.95 -15.17
CA SER A 597 23.62 -4.89 -14.70
C SER A 597 25.09 -5.35 -14.71
N LEU A 598 25.35 -6.55 -14.18
CA LEU A 598 26.70 -7.14 -14.19
C LEU A 598 27.23 -7.39 -15.61
N ALA A 599 26.34 -7.75 -16.55
CA ALA A 599 26.71 -7.95 -17.95
C ALA A 599 26.98 -6.62 -18.70
N GLN A 600 26.38 -5.52 -18.26
CA GLN A 600 26.54 -4.19 -18.83
C GLN A 600 27.71 -3.39 -18.22
N GLY A 601 28.30 -3.88 -17.12
CA GLY A 601 29.47 -3.28 -16.49
C GLY A 601 29.20 -1.97 -15.73
N GLU A 602 27.93 -1.73 -15.36
CA GLU A 602 27.52 -0.65 -14.45
C GLU A 602 27.54 -1.09 -12.98
#